data_AF-A0A444UFV0-F1
#
_entry.id   AF-A0A444UFV0-F1
#
_cell.length_a   1.000
_cell.length_b   1.000
_cell.length_c   1.000
_cell.angle_alpha   90.00
_cell.angle_beta   90.00
_cell.angle_gamma   90.00
#
_symmetry.space_group_name_H-M   'P 1'
#
loop_
_entity.id
_entity.type
_entity.pdbx_description
1 polymer ?
#
loop_
_entity_poly.entity_id
_entity_poly.type
_entity_poly.pdbx_seq_one_letter_code
_entity_poly.pdbx_strand_id
1 'polypeptide(L)'
;MWCELSQGNFFDEFQLEGVSTEHNEIYMDLAAENLFRALKTSHNAKSLKIKLTNKHCPCITLAVELPSLSRVSRVVTHDIPVGVIPKKLWNDFKEPSVPDFDVSD
;
A
#
# COMPACT_ATOMS: atom_id res chain seq x y z
N MET A 1 10.55 -8.11 9.92
CA MET A 1 10.28 -6.69 10.25
C MET A 1 8.80 -6.46 10.07
N TRP A 2 8.11 -5.96 11.09
CA TRP A 2 6.68 -5.61 11.05
C TRP A 2 6.56 -4.08 11.12
N CYS A 3 5.69 -3.49 10.32
CA CYS A 3 5.44 -2.04 10.29
C CYS A 3 3.97 -1.80 10.00
N GLU A 4 3.32 -0.98 10.83
CA GLU A 4 1.90 -0.64 10.72
C GLU A 4 1.74 0.86 10.52
N LEU A 5 0.80 1.25 9.65
CA LEU A 5 0.41 2.63 9.40
C LEU A 5 -1.10 2.76 9.59
N SER A 6 -1.52 3.57 10.56
CA SER A 6 -2.95 3.83 10.79
C SER A 6 -3.52 4.74 9.71
N GLN A 7 -4.48 4.25 8.94
CA GLN A 7 -5.04 4.96 7.78
C GLN A 7 -5.61 6.34 8.13
N GLY A 8 -6.19 6.50 9.33
CA GLY A 8 -6.80 7.76 9.78
C GLY A 8 -5.81 8.91 9.96
N ASN A 9 -4.52 8.62 10.03
CA ASN A 9 -3.48 9.64 10.18
C ASN A 9 -2.90 10.13 8.84
N PHE A 10 -3.12 9.39 7.75
CA PHE A 10 -2.43 9.62 6.47
C PHE A 10 -3.36 9.94 5.31
N PHE A 11 -4.60 9.44 5.33
CA PHE A 11 -5.50 9.54 4.18
C PHE A 11 -6.74 10.35 4.51
N ASP A 12 -7.03 11.34 3.68
CA ASP A 12 -8.32 12.06 3.72
C ASP A 12 -9.49 11.15 3.33
N GLU A 13 -9.22 10.17 2.45
CA GLU A 13 -10.19 9.18 1.96
C GLU A 13 -9.56 7.78 1.94
N PHE A 14 -10.24 6.81 2.54
CA PHE A 14 -9.82 5.40 2.53
C PHE A 14 -11.04 4.48 2.37
N GLN A 15 -10.96 3.55 1.43
CA GLN A 15 -11.97 2.53 1.20
C GLN A 15 -11.29 1.20 0.87
N LEU A 16 -11.69 0.15 1.59
CA LEU A 16 -11.21 -1.21 1.37
C LEU A 16 -12.37 -2.19 1.54
N GLU A 17 -12.49 -3.10 0.57
CA GLU A 17 -13.41 -4.22 0.60
C GLU A 17 -12.62 -5.48 0.27
N GLY A 18 -12.52 -6.39 1.25
CA GLY A 18 -11.88 -7.68 1.11
C GLY A 18 -12.79 -8.71 0.44
N VAL A 19 -12.43 -9.99 0.56
CA VAL A 19 -13.15 -11.08 -0.11
C VAL A 19 -14.51 -11.39 0.54
N SER A 20 -14.67 -11.09 1.83
CA SER A 20 -15.90 -11.36 2.59
C SER A 20 -16.00 -10.41 3.79
N THR A 21 -17.21 -10.24 4.34
CA THR A 21 -17.44 -9.46 5.56
C THR A 21 -16.64 -9.96 6.75
N GLU A 22 -16.41 -11.27 6.87
CA GLU A 22 -15.64 -11.86 7.98
C GLU A 22 -14.12 -11.73 7.77
N HIS A 23 -13.67 -11.44 6.55
CA HIS A 23 -12.26 -11.37 6.16
C HIS A 23 -12.06 -10.15 5.27
N ASN A 24 -12.32 -8.98 5.82
CA ASN A 24 -12.28 -7.70 5.12
C ASN A 24 -10.85 -7.14 5.02
N GLU A 25 -9.92 -7.99 4.58
CA GLU A 25 -8.51 -7.69 4.44
C GLU A 25 -8.02 -8.12 3.05
N ILE A 26 -6.90 -7.59 2.58
CA ILE A 26 -6.26 -7.98 1.33
C ILE A 26 -4.77 -8.12 1.60
N TYR A 27 -4.25 -9.33 1.49
CA TYR A 27 -2.82 -9.61 1.62
C TYR A 27 -2.20 -9.68 0.24
N MET A 28 -1.09 -8.97 0.07
CA MET A 28 -0.39 -8.91 -1.20
C MET A 28 1.10 -8.75 -0.98
N ASP A 29 1.90 -9.34 -1.87
CA ASP A 29 3.33 -9.13 -1.96
C ASP A 29 3.68 -8.19 -3.12
N LEU A 30 4.71 -7.38 -2.93
CA LEU A 30 5.23 -6.48 -3.94
C LEU A 30 6.72 -6.20 -3.71
N ALA A 31 7.44 -5.87 -4.77
CA ALA A 31 8.83 -5.47 -4.67
C ALA A 31 8.95 -4.08 -4.02
N ALA A 32 9.48 -4.03 -2.79
CA ALA A 32 9.62 -2.78 -2.02
C ALA A 32 10.37 -1.68 -2.79
N GLU A 33 11.35 -2.06 -3.63
CA GLU A 33 12.10 -1.13 -4.46
C GLU A 33 11.21 -0.40 -5.49
N ASN A 34 10.22 -1.09 -6.07
CA ASN A 34 9.30 -0.49 -7.03
C ASN A 34 8.37 0.51 -6.35
N LEU A 35 7.86 0.17 -5.17
CA LEU A 35 7.07 1.07 -4.35
C LEU A 35 7.88 2.31 -3.95
N PHE A 36 9.11 2.11 -3.47
CA PHE A 36 9.99 3.22 -3.09
C PHE A 36 10.29 4.16 -4.26
N ARG A 37 10.66 3.62 -5.44
CA ARG A 37 10.91 4.42 -6.64
C ARG A 37 9.67 5.21 -7.07
N ALA A 38 8.49 4.60 -7.02
CA ALA A 38 7.25 5.27 -7.38
C ALA A 38 6.86 6.36 -6.37
N LEU A 39 7.05 6.12 -5.06
CA LEU A 39 6.81 7.13 -4.03
C LEU A 39 7.81 8.31 -4.07
N LYS A 40 9.00 8.14 -4.65
CA LYS A 40 9.91 9.30 -4.82
C LYS A 40 9.30 10.42 -5.65
N THR A 41 8.38 10.11 -6.56
CA THR A 41 7.72 11.15 -7.37
C THR A 41 6.68 11.92 -6.56
N SER A 42 6.23 11.43 -5.40
CA SER A 42 5.20 12.07 -4.58
C SER A 42 5.73 13.12 -3.59
N HIS A 43 7.05 13.23 -3.38
CA HIS A 43 7.63 14.13 -2.35
C HIS A 43 7.16 15.59 -2.48
N ASN A 44 6.97 16.08 -3.70
CA ASN A 44 6.48 17.45 -3.97
C ASN A 44 5.11 17.43 -4.66
N ALA A 45 4.33 16.36 -4.51
CA ALA A 45 3.02 16.24 -5.12
C ALA A 45 1.96 17.06 -4.39
N LYS A 46 0.94 17.47 -5.12
CA LYS A 46 -0.29 18.04 -4.56
C LYS A 46 -1.16 16.95 -3.93
N SER A 47 -1.23 15.80 -4.57
CA SER A 47 -2.04 14.67 -4.12
C SER A 47 -1.43 13.34 -4.56
N LEU A 48 -1.68 12.30 -3.78
CA LEU A 48 -1.32 10.92 -4.07
C LEU A 48 -2.57 10.05 -3.94
N LYS A 49 -2.86 9.28 -4.99
CA LYS A 49 -3.97 8.32 -4.99
C LYS A 49 -3.42 6.92 -5.20
N ILE A 50 -3.75 6.02 -4.27
CA ILE A 50 -3.32 4.62 -4.29
C ILE A 50 -4.53 3.75 -4.58
N LYS A 51 -4.44 2.86 -5.56
CA LYS A 51 -5.53 1.95 -5.93
C LYS A 51 -5.01 0.56 -6.26
N LEU A 52 -5.69 -0.47 -5.76
CA LEU A 52 -5.57 -1.81 -6.31
C LEU A 52 -6.35 -1.87 -7.62
N THR A 53 -5.66 -2.19 -8.72
CA THR A 53 -6.26 -2.31 -10.06
C THR A 53 -5.92 -3.64 -10.69
N ASN A 54 -6.71 -4.06 -11.67
CA ASN A 54 -6.43 -5.24 -12.47
C ASN A 54 -6.41 -4.83 -13.95
N LYS A 55 -5.20 -4.62 -14.48
CA LYS A 55 -4.98 -4.22 -15.87
C LYS A 55 -4.64 -5.45 -16.69
N HIS A 56 -3.35 -5.65 -16.99
CA HIS A 56 -2.85 -6.92 -17.52
C HIS A 56 -2.58 -7.94 -16.39
N CYS A 57 -2.27 -7.43 -15.19
CA CYS A 57 -2.12 -8.18 -13.96
C CYS A 57 -2.62 -7.33 -12.77
N PRO A 58 -2.78 -7.91 -11.58
CA PRO A 58 -3.02 -7.16 -10.36
C PRO A 58 -1.85 -6.19 -10.09
N CYS A 59 -2.19 -4.91 -9.88
CA CYS A 59 -1.21 -3.86 -9.62
C CYS A 59 -1.70 -2.91 -8.52
N ILE A 60 -0.75 -2.37 -7.77
CA ILE A 60 -0.96 -1.13 -7.03
C ILE A 60 -0.61 0.04 -7.95
N THR A 61 -1.64 0.78 -8.32
CA THR A 61 -1.53 1.99 -9.13
C THR A 61 -1.40 3.20 -8.23
N LEU A 62 -0.31 3.94 -8.39
CA LEU A 62 -0.07 5.24 -7.76
C LEU A 62 -0.29 6.33 -8.80
N ALA A 63 -1.30 7.18 -8.61
CA ALA A 63 -1.51 8.38 -9.40
C ALA A 63 -1.07 9.60 -8.58
N VAL A 64 0.00 10.24 -9.04
CA VAL A 64 0.68 11.35 -8.36
C VAL A 64 0.38 12.63 -9.11
N GLU A 65 -0.32 13.57 -8.48
CA GLU A 65 -0.60 14.87 -9.06
C GLU A 65 0.52 15.86 -8.71
N LEU A 66 1.26 16.34 -9.70
CA LEU A 66 2.38 17.25 -9.50
C LEU A 66 1.96 18.73 -9.64
N PRO A 67 2.64 19.65 -8.92
CA PRO A 67 2.55 21.07 -9.19
C PRO A 67 2.91 21.39 -10.64
N SER A 68 2.11 22.24 -11.27
CA SER A 68 2.32 22.71 -12.63
C SER A 68 2.10 24.23 -12.66
N LEU A 69 2.97 24.94 -13.38
CA LEU A 69 2.82 26.38 -13.67
C LEU A 69 1.84 26.64 -14.82
N SER A 70 1.41 25.61 -15.53
CA SER A 70 0.35 25.71 -16.54
C SER A 70 -1.03 25.46 -15.92
N ARG A 71 -2.10 25.87 -16.62
CA ARG A 71 -3.49 25.57 -16.23
C ARG A 71 -3.85 24.07 -16.31
N VAL A 72 -2.96 23.22 -16.81
CA VAL A 72 -3.18 21.78 -16.97
C VAL A 72 -2.45 21.03 -15.86
N SER A 73 -3.18 20.18 -15.14
CA SER A 73 -2.63 19.29 -14.12
C SER A 73 -1.70 18.25 -14.74
N ARG A 74 -0.56 17.99 -14.10
CA ARG A 74 0.36 16.90 -14.49
C ARG A 74 0.16 15.73 -13.55
N VAL A 75 -0.20 14.57 -14.11
CA VAL A 75 -0.37 13.34 -13.34
C VAL A 75 0.65 12.32 -13.82
N VAL A 76 1.43 11.79 -12.89
CA VAL A 76 2.35 10.67 -13.12
C VAL A 76 1.71 9.42 -12.56
N THR A 77 1.60 8.38 -13.38
CA THR A 77 1.00 7.10 -12.97
C THR A 77 2.07 6.02 -12.94
N HIS A 78 2.17 5.33 -11.81
CA HIS A 78 3.02 4.15 -11.64
C HIS A 78 2.15 2.93 -11.38
N ASP A 79 2.31 1.88 -12.19
CA ASP A 79 1.66 0.59 -11.98
C ASP A 79 2.69 -0.39 -11.42
N ILE A 80 2.53 -0.77 -10.15
CA ILE A 80 3.43 -1.69 -9.46
C ILE A 80 2.77 -3.07 -9.43
N PRO A 81 3.31 -4.09 -10.10
CA PRO A 81 2.77 -5.44 -10.05
C PRO A 81 2.75 -5.96 -8.61
N VAL A 82 1.66 -6.65 -8.26
CA VAL A 82 1.51 -7.31 -6.95
C VAL A 82 1.08 -8.76 -7.11
N GLY A 83 1.53 -9.61 -6.19
CA GLY A 83 0.99 -10.94 -6.00
C GLY A 83 -0.12 -10.90 -4.96
N VAL A 84 -1.32 -11.35 -5.30
CA VAL A 84 -2.41 -11.46 -4.30
C VAL A 84 -2.23 -12.78 -3.56
N ILE A 85 -2.10 -12.70 -2.23
CA ILE A 85 -1.85 -13.87 -1.39
C ILE A 85 -3.18 -14.58 -1.13
N PRO A 86 -3.32 -15.87 -1.49
CA PRO A 86 -4.53 -16.63 -1.21
C PRO A 86 -4.82 -16.74 0.30
N LYS A 87 -6.09 -16.60 0.68
CA LYS A 87 -6.55 -16.66 2.08
C LYS A 87 -5.99 -17.81 2.91
N LYS A 88 -5.83 -18.99 2.31
CA LYS A 88 -5.28 -20.19 2.96
C LYS A 88 -3.87 -20.00 3.54
N LEU A 89 -3.12 -19.00 3.05
CA LEU A 89 -1.76 -18.67 3.50
C LEU A 89 -1.69 -17.50 4.49
N TRP A 90 -2.81 -16.82 4.78
CA TRP A 90 -2.77 -15.59 5.59
C TRP A 90 -2.30 -15.80 7.02
N ASN A 91 -2.45 -17.02 7.56
CA ASN A 91 -1.96 -17.34 8.90
C ASN A 91 -0.43 -17.17 9.04
N ASP A 92 0.31 -17.24 7.93
CA ASP A 92 1.77 -17.09 7.91
C ASP A 92 2.22 -15.62 7.94
N PHE A 93 1.29 -14.68 7.78
CA PHE A 93 1.56 -13.24 7.65
C PHE A 93 0.94 -12.42 8.79
N LYS A 94 0.62 -13.06 9.91
CA LYS A 94 0.10 -12.36 11.09
C LYS A 94 1.22 -11.64 11.84
N GLU A 95 0.82 -10.63 12.60
CA GLU A 95 1.73 -9.93 13.50
C GLU A 95 2.46 -10.93 14.42
N PRO A 96 3.80 -10.86 14.52
CA PRO A 96 4.55 -11.76 15.38
C PRO A 96 4.23 -11.48 16.86
N SER A 97 4.02 -12.55 17.64
CA SER A 97 3.91 -12.41 19.10
C SER A 97 5.25 -11.96 19.67
N VAL A 98 5.27 -10.85 20.39
CA VAL A 98 6.46 -10.41 21.13
C VAL A 98 6.59 -11.31 22.37
N PRO A 99 7.68 -12.07 22.53
CA PRO A 99 7.89 -12.86 23.73
C PRO A 99 8.14 -11.94 24.94
N ASP A 100 7.75 -12.39 26.14
CA ASP A 100 8.12 -11.72 27.38
C ASP A 100 9.65 -11.66 27.49
N PHE A 101 10.18 -10.47 27.72
CA PHE A 101 11.60 -10.25 27.90
C PHE A 101 11.98 -10.63 29.34
N ASP A 102 12.66 -11.76 29.52
CA ASP A 102 13.34 -12.05 30.79
C ASP A 102 14.66 -11.28 30.84
N VAL A 103 14.65 -10.14 31.55
CA VAL A 103 15.88 -9.48 31.99
C VAL A 103 16.19 -10.02 33.38
N SER A 104 16.94 -11.12 33.45
CA SER A 104 17.57 -11.53 34.71
C SER A 104 18.89 -10.78 34.84
N ASP A 105 18.97 -9.90 35.84
CA ASP A 105 20.17 -9.13 36.26
C ASP A 105 21.33 -10.05 36.72
#